data_AF-A0A933GGY3-F1
#
_entry.id   AF-A0A933GGY3-F1
#
_cell.length_a   1.000
_cell.length_b   1.000
_cell.length_c   1.000
_cell.angle_alpha   90.00
_cell.angle_beta   90.00
_cell.angle_gamma   90.00
#
_symmetry.space_group_name_H-M   'P 1'
#
loop_
_entity.id
_entity.type
_entity.pdbx_description
1 polymer ?
#
loop_
_entity_poly.entity_id
_entity_poly.type
_entity_poly.pdbx_seq_one_letter_code
_entity_poly.pdbx_strand_id
1 'polypeptide(L)'
;MVDHLTGRMRHLAFSTQIGTRPHLTFAERYELLRQIAETVGRWDDCRLFAECTDKRSFGGQPPRTPPFEEGFTQVVDRFHRFLESLNPSEHGLLVQDDNDTMARRLTDLMRVFHERGTRWTDQIRFLVETPLFADSQLTSLVQVADVCAYAARRFCEKGEAELFNLIFPRFHQAGTRLVGVRHYTGRRQCTCQICLRH
;
A
#
# COMPACT_ATOMS: atom_id res chain seq x y z
N MET A 1 16.73 4.04 36.19
CA MET A 1 17.48 5.06 35.44
C MET A 1 17.60 4.53 34.02
N VAL A 2 16.72 5.03 33.15
CA VAL A 2 16.68 4.92 31.68
C VAL A 2 16.91 3.51 31.07
N ASP A 3 15.83 2.73 30.98
CA ASP A 3 15.74 1.68 29.96
C ASP A 3 15.38 2.34 28.62
N HIS A 4 16.34 2.32 27.70
CA HIS A 4 16.23 2.92 26.39
C HIS A 4 15.25 2.15 25.50
N LEU A 5 14.20 2.88 25.09
CA LEU A 5 13.36 2.73 23.89
C LEU A 5 13.93 1.77 22.82
N THR A 6 13.61 0.48 22.91
CA THR A 6 13.70 -0.46 21.78
C THR A 6 12.33 -0.55 21.08
N GLY A 7 11.85 0.57 20.53
CA GLY A 7 10.76 0.56 19.57
C GLY A 7 11.32 0.09 18.23
N ARG A 8 11.12 -1.19 17.87
CA ARG A 8 11.57 -1.72 16.59
C ARG A 8 10.60 -1.26 15.50
N MET A 9 10.85 -0.12 14.87
CA MET A 9 10.11 0.34 13.69
C MET A 9 10.17 -0.75 12.60
N ARG A 10 9.07 -1.48 12.38
CA ARG A 10 9.09 -2.74 11.61
C ARG A 10 8.35 -2.74 10.29
N HIS A 11 7.58 -1.71 9.96
CA HIS A 11 6.68 -1.79 8.81
C HIS A 11 6.54 -0.44 8.10
N LEU A 12 6.64 -0.47 6.77
CA LEU A 12 6.64 0.69 5.87
C LEU A 12 5.50 0.48 4.85
N ALA A 13 4.61 1.47 4.73
CA ALA A 13 3.58 1.50 3.69
C ALA A 13 3.94 2.56 2.65
N PHE A 14 3.85 2.20 1.37
CA PHE A 14 4.34 2.95 0.22
C PHE A 14 3.24 3.09 -0.85
N SER A 15 3.23 4.19 -1.60
CA SER A 15 2.36 4.41 -2.77
C SER A 15 3.11 5.24 -3.80
N THR A 16 3.30 4.75 -5.03
CA THR A 16 4.12 5.47 -6.04
C THR A 16 3.92 5.09 -7.52
N GLN A 17 4.58 5.87 -8.39
CA GLN A 17 4.62 5.78 -9.86
C GLN A 17 5.95 5.17 -10.36
N ILE A 18 5.89 4.35 -11.41
CA ILE A 18 7.05 3.64 -11.98
C ILE A 18 7.91 4.58 -12.84
N GLY A 19 9.15 4.83 -12.43
CA GLY A 19 10.17 5.46 -13.28
C GLY A 19 10.65 4.55 -14.42
N THR A 20 10.87 5.10 -15.62
CA THR A 20 11.32 4.37 -16.81
C THR A 20 12.85 4.21 -16.82
N ARG A 21 13.34 2.97 -16.99
CA ARG A 21 14.77 2.67 -17.25
C ARG A 21 14.99 2.45 -18.76
N PRO A 22 15.60 3.40 -19.49
CA PRO A 22 15.67 3.36 -20.97
C PRO A 22 16.63 2.32 -21.55
N HIS A 23 17.45 1.64 -20.74
CA HIS A 23 18.51 0.75 -21.20
C HIS A 23 18.15 -0.75 -21.25
N LEU A 24 16.92 -1.13 -20.89
CA LEU A 24 16.49 -2.53 -20.86
C LEU A 24 15.47 -2.81 -21.97
N THR A 25 15.56 -3.97 -22.61
CA THR A 25 14.51 -4.51 -23.48
C THR A 25 13.24 -4.79 -22.69
N PHE A 26 12.12 -5.03 -23.39
CA PHE A 26 10.87 -5.41 -22.72
C PHE A 26 11.03 -6.69 -21.88
N ALA A 27 11.70 -7.71 -22.42
CA ALA A 27 11.94 -8.98 -21.74
C ALA A 27 12.78 -8.79 -20.47
N GLU A 28 13.87 -8.02 -20.56
CA GLU A 28 14.73 -7.74 -19.39
C GLU A 28 14.00 -6.93 -18.32
N ARG A 29 13.17 -5.95 -18.71
CA ARG A 29 12.34 -5.21 -17.75
C ARG A 29 11.36 -6.14 -17.05
N TYR A 30 10.69 -7.01 -17.80
CA TYR A 30 9.73 -7.95 -17.22
C TYR A 30 10.41 -8.93 -16.25
N GLU A 31 11.56 -9.48 -16.67
CA GLU A 31 12.34 -10.40 -15.84
C GLU A 31 12.82 -9.72 -14.55
N LEU A 32 13.26 -8.45 -14.62
CA LEU A 32 13.60 -7.68 -13.43
C LEU A 32 12.39 -7.49 -12.48
N LEU A 33 11.22 -7.16 -13.03
CA LEU A 33 9.99 -7.05 -12.22
C LEU A 33 9.64 -8.39 -11.55
N ARG A 34 9.80 -9.50 -12.28
CA ARG A 34 9.59 -10.86 -11.77
C ARG A 34 10.54 -11.18 -10.63
N GLN A 35 11.84 -10.89 -10.77
CA GLN A 35 12.85 -11.12 -9.73
C GLN A 35 12.58 -10.28 -8.47
N ILE A 36 12.16 -9.02 -8.63
CA ILE A 36 11.77 -8.18 -7.48
C ILE A 36 10.53 -8.76 -6.79
N ALA A 37 9.48 -9.10 -7.54
CA ALA A 37 8.26 -9.70 -6.99
C ALA A 37 8.54 -11.03 -6.26
N GLU A 38 9.41 -11.88 -6.82
CA GLU A 38 9.86 -13.12 -6.21
C GLU A 38 10.64 -12.87 -4.91
N THR A 39 11.52 -11.85 -4.90
CA THR A 39 12.26 -11.46 -3.69
C THR A 39 11.32 -11.02 -2.59
N VAL A 40 10.36 -10.14 -2.89
CA VAL A 40 9.33 -9.69 -1.93
C VAL A 40 8.51 -10.87 -1.41
N GLY A 41 8.12 -11.79 -2.28
CA GLY A 41 7.37 -13.00 -1.91
C GLY A 41 8.05 -13.87 -0.85
N ARG A 42 9.39 -13.79 -0.76
CA ARG A 42 10.22 -14.54 0.20
C ARG A 42 10.49 -13.80 1.52
N TRP A 43 10.07 -12.55 1.67
CA TRP A 43 10.30 -11.80 2.91
C TRP A 43 9.25 -12.15 3.98
N ASP A 44 9.63 -12.89 5.02
CA ASP A 44 8.72 -13.37 6.07
C ASP A 44 8.21 -12.30 7.02
N ASP A 45 8.96 -11.22 7.16
CA ASP A 45 8.62 -10.03 7.95
C ASP A 45 7.94 -8.92 7.13
N CYS A 46 7.77 -9.12 5.82
CA CYS A 46 7.06 -8.18 4.96
C CYS A 46 5.54 -8.40 5.02
N ARG A 47 4.78 -7.30 5.12
CA ARG A 47 3.33 -7.29 4.98
C ARG A 47 2.94 -6.24 3.96
N LEU A 48 2.11 -6.62 2.99
CA LEU A 48 1.61 -5.74 1.94
C LEU A 48 0.22 -5.24 2.27
N PHE A 49 0.01 -3.95 1.97
CA PHE A 49 -1.27 -3.27 2.03
C PHE A 49 -1.56 -2.59 0.69
N ALA A 50 -2.74 -2.78 0.11
CA ALA A 50 -3.10 -2.18 -1.17
C ALA A 50 -4.60 -1.90 -1.33
N GLU A 51 -4.91 -0.85 -2.08
CA GLU A 51 -6.26 -0.57 -2.58
C GLU A 51 -6.24 -0.59 -4.11
N CYS A 52 -7.07 -1.44 -4.71
CA CYS A 52 -7.28 -1.51 -6.16
C CYS A 52 -8.69 -0.99 -6.48
N THR A 53 -8.79 0.21 -7.03
CA THR A 53 -10.07 0.86 -7.35
C THR A 53 -10.37 0.76 -8.84
N ASP A 54 -11.44 0.04 -9.21
CA ASP A 54 -11.93 0.01 -10.59
C ASP A 54 -12.66 1.32 -10.90
N LYS A 55 -12.04 2.22 -11.66
CA LYS A 55 -12.61 3.53 -12.01
C LYS A 55 -13.98 3.44 -12.72
N ARG A 56 -14.31 2.31 -13.35
CA ARG A 56 -15.64 2.09 -13.96
C ARG A 56 -16.76 2.06 -12.92
N SER A 57 -16.43 1.85 -11.64
CA SER A 57 -17.40 1.86 -10.54
C SER A 57 -18.08 3.21 -10.32
N PHE A 58 -17.50 4.31 -10.84
CA PHE A 58 -18.01 5.66 -10.60
C PHE A 58 -19.09 6.11 -11.60
N GLY A 59 -19.42 5.29 -12.62
CA GLY A 59 -20.59 5.52 -13.48
C GLY A 59 -20.62 6.87 -14.20
N GLY A 60 -19.45 7.49 -14.43
CA GLY A 60 -19.33 8.80 -15.07
C GLY A 60 -19.54 10.01 -14.14
N GLN A 61 -19.94 9.81 -12.89
CA GLN A 61 -19.99 10.88 -11.89
C GLN A 61 -18.72 10.88 -11.03
N PRO A 62 -18.13 12.04 -10.73
CA PRO A 62 -17.00 12.10 -9.82
C PRO A 62 -17.44 11.62 -8.42
N PRO A 63 -16.68 10.73 -7.77
CA PRO A 63 -16.99 10.32 -6.40
C PRO A 63 -16.87 11.52 -5.44
N ARG A 64 -17.62 11.47 -4.33
CA ARG A 64 -17.57 12.50 -3.28
C ARG A 64 -16.17 12.71 -2.72
N THR A 65 -15.45 11.60 -2.50
CA THR A 65 -14.04 11.60 -2.10
C THR A 65 -13.20 11.24 -3.33
N PRO A 66 -12.15 12.00 -3.66
CA PRO A 66 -11.26 11.66 -4.75
C PRO A 66 -10.70 10.24 -4.60
N PRO A 67 -10.63 9.42 -5.68
CA PRO A 67 -10.20 8.02 -5.59
C PRO A 67 -8.83 7.82 -4.93
N PHE A 68 -7.93 8.79 -5.13
CA PHE A 68 -6.62 8.81 -4.50
C PHE A 68 -6.71 8.93 -2.98
N GLU A 69 -7.52 9.85 -2.46
CA GLU A 69 -7.66 10.06 -1.02
C GLU A 69 -8.35 8.88 -0.35
N GLU A 70 -9.39 8.34 -0.99
CA GLU A 70 -10.04 7.10 -0.54
C GLU A 70 -9.03 5.94 -0.52
N GLY A 71 -8.23 5.79 -1.58
CA GLY A 71 -7.20 4.75 -1.64
C GLY A 71 -6.14 4.89 -0.56
N PHE A 72 -5.66 6.11 -0.33
CA PHE A 72 -4.72 6.40 0.75
C PHE A 72 -5.33 6.11 2.11
N THR A 73 -6.58 6.53 2.36
CA THR A 73 -7.31 6.24 3.61
C THR A 73 -7.39 4.73 3.86
N GLN A 74 -7.76 3.94 2.86
CA GLN A 74 -7.86 2.47 2.99
C GLN A 74 -6.51 1.83 3.33
N VAL A 75 -5.41 2.29 2.73
CA VAL A 75 -4.06 1.79 3.03
C VAL A 75 -3.65 2.18 4.44
N VAL A 76 -3.85 3.44 4.84
CA VAL A 76 -3.53 3.95 6.18
C VAL A 76 -4.31 3.19 7.25
N ASP A 77 -5.62 2.99 7.08
CA ASP A 77 -6.44 2.26 8.05
C ASP A 77 -6.01 0.80 8.20
N ARG A 78 -5.70 0.13 7.08
CA ARG A 78 -5.23 -1.26 7.14
C ARG A 78 -3.90 -1.37 7.85
N PHE A 79 -3.00 -0.43 7.57
CA PHE A 79 -1.70 -0.41 8.18
C PHE A 79 -1.79 -0.08 9.68
N HIS A 80 -2.59 0.93 10.04
CA HIS A 80 -2.87 1.29 11.44
C HIS A 80 -3.48 0.12 12.22
N ARG A 81 -4.52 -0.54 11.69
CA ARG A 81 -5.14 -1.70 12.34
C ARG A 81 -4.20 -2.88 12.48
N PHE A 82 -3.31 -3.06 11.52
CA PHE A 82 -2.25 -4.05 11.63
C PHE A 82 -1.32 -3.71 12.80
N LEU A 83 -0.85 -2.47 12.93
CA LEU A 83 -0.02 -2.04 14.06
C LEU A 83 -0.76 -2.15 15.40
N GLU A 84 -2.05 -1.82 15.44
CA GLU A 84 -2.91 -2.00 16.62
C GLU A 84 -3.00 -3.48 17.04
N SER A 85 -2.95 -4.41 16.08
CA SER A 85 -2.92 -5.85 16.36
C SER A 85 -1.56 -6.34 16.85
N LEU A 86 -0.51 -5.53 16.73
CA LEU A 86 0.81 -5.80 17.29
C LEU A 86 0.88 -5.32 18.75
N ASN A 87 2.09 -5.19 19.28
CA ASN A 87 2.30 -4.64 20.62
C ASN A 87 1.96 -3.13 20.62
N PRO A 88 1.26 -2.60 21.65
CA PRO A 88 0.99 -1.18 21.81
C PRO A 88 2.21 -0.23 21.75
N SER A 89 3.44 -0.73 21.91
CA SER A 89 4.66 0.06 21.74
C SER A 89 5.09 0.25 20.28
N GLU A 90 4.53 -0.52 19.34
CA GLU A 90 4.90 -0.48 17.93
C GLU A 90 4.26 0.71 17.23
N HIS A 91 5.09 1.52 16.57
CA HIS A 91 4.67 2.66 15.77
C HIS A 91 5.18 2.51 14.34
N GLY A 92 4.36 2.91 13.38
CA GLY A 92 4.69 2.89 11.96
C GLY A 92 5.05 4.28 11.44
N LEU A 93 5.90 4.30 10.41
CA LEU A 93 6.21 5.48 9.63
C LEU A 93 5.74 5.25 8.20
N LEU A 94 5.02 6.22 7.64
CA LEU A 94 4.73 6.26 6.22
C LEU A 94 5.93 6.84 5.49
N VAL A 95 6.47 6.12 4.51
CA VAL A 95 7.51 6.61 3.62
C VAL A 95 6.94 6.68 2.22
N GLN A 96 7.06 7.84 1.60
CA GLN A 96 6.51 8.13 0.27
C GLN A 96 7.62 8.71 -0.61
N ASP A 97 7.48 8.57 -1.91
CA ASP A 97 8.37 9.27 -2.84
C ASP A 97 8.17 10.78 -2.73
N ASP A 98 9.28 11.50 -2.86
CA ASP A 98 9.28 12.94 -2.79
C ASP A 98 8.74 13.55 -4.08
N ASN A 99 7.43 13.81 -4.05
CA ASN A 99 6.72 14.54 -5.09
C ASN A 99 6.05 15.76 -4.46
N ASP A 100 6.59 16.95 -4.74
CA ASP A 100 6.14 18.24 -4.19
C ASP A 100 4.63 18.50 -4.23
N THR A 101 3.93 17.93 -5.23
CA THR A 101 2.48 18.09 -5.37
C THR A 101 1.73 17.15 -4.44
N MET A 102 2.23 15.93 -4.27
CA MET A 102 1.61 14.90 -3.41
C MET A 102 2.01 15.06 -1.94
N ALA A 103 3.21 15.56 -1.64
CA ALA A 103 3.73 15.64 -0.29
C ALA A 103 2.85 16.50 0.63
N ARG A 104 2.49 17.71 0.16
CA ARG A 104 1.55 18.59 0.87
C ARG A 104 0.19 17.92 1.10
N ARG A 105 -0.39 17.35 0.04
CA ARG A 105 -1.71 16.70 0.12
C ARG A 105 -1.73 15.52 1.09
N LEU A 106 -0.70 14.67 1.07
CA LEU A 106 -0.58 13.53 1.98
C LEU A 106 -0.36 13.97 3.43
N THR A 107 0.42 15.03 3.65
CA THR A 107 0.62 15.63 4.97
C THR A 107 -0.69 16.18 5.53
N ASP A 108 -1.46 16.90 4.72
CA ASP A 108 -2.76 17.45 5.12
C ASP A 108 -3.77 16.33 5.46
N LEU A 109 -3.81 15.25 4.67
CA LEU A 109 -4.65 14.08 4.97
C LEU A 109 -4.26 13.42 6.29
N MET A 110 -2.96 13.21 6.53
CA MET A 110 -2.50 12.61 7.78
C MET A 110 -2.82 13.49 9.00
N ARG A 111 -2.71 14.82 8.88
CA ARG A 111 -3.14 15.73 9.95
C ARG A 111 -4.62 15.55 10.27
N VAL A 112 -5.48 15.50 9.24
CA VAL A 112 -6.92 15.23 9.43
C VAL A 112 -7.15 13.86 10.09
N PHE A 113 -6.41 12.83 9.68
CA PHE A 113 -6.53 11.49 10.26
C PHE A 113 -6.10 11.43 11.73
N HIS A 114 -5.10 12.20 12.12
CA HIS A 114 -4.67 12.32 13.52
C HIS A 114 -5.67 13.12 14.36
N GLU A 115 -6.23 14.21 13.82
CA GLU A 115 -7.19 15.06 14.52
C GLU A 115 -8.56 14.41 14.70
N ARG A 116 -9.05 13.69 13.67
CA ARG A 116 -10.46 13.28 13.56
C ARG A 116 -10.66 11.80 13.25
N GLY A 117 -9.58 11.05 13.04
CA GLY A 117 -9.65 9.70 12.53
C GLY A 117 -10.01 9.62 11.04
N THR A 118 -10.33 8.41 10.62
CA THR A 118 -10.85 8.09 9.29
C THR A 118 -12.34 7.73 9.39
N ARG A 119 -12.95 7.35 8.27
CA ARG A 119 -14.31 6.81 8.28
C ARG A 119 -14.43 5.49 9.07
N TRP A 120 -13.34 4.77 9.27
CA TRP A 120 -13.34 3.43 9.84
C TRP A 120 -12.60 3.32 11.18
N THR A 121 -11.84 4.34 11.56
CA THR A 121 -10.97 4.31 12.72
C THR A 121 -11.02 5.68 13.40
N ASP A 122 -11.44 5.71 14.67
CA ASP A 122 -11.69 6.98 15.39
C ASP A 122 -10.41 7.82 15.58
N GLN A 123 -9.23 7.18 15.74
CA GLN A 123 -7.95 7.86 15.91
C GLN A 123 -6.77 7.05 15.35
N ILE A 124 -5.93 7.68 14.53
CA ILE A 124 -4.71 7.08 13.98
C ILE A 124 -3.52 7.26 14.95
N ARG A 125 -3.53 6.52 16.08
CA ARG A 125 -2.50 6.67 17.14
C ARG A 125 -1.19 5.90 16.95
N PHE A 126 -1.16 4.88 16.09
CA PHE A 126 0.01 4.01 15.90
C PHE A 126 0.87 4.41 14.70
N LEU A 127 0.56 5.50 14.00
CA LEU A 127 1.39 6.04 12.93
C LEU A 127 1.99 7.37 13.36
N VAL A 128 3.18 7.67 12.84
CA VAL A 128 3.76 9.01 12.96
C VAL A 128 2.94 9.98 12.10
N GLU A 129 2.60 11.14 12.67
CA GLU A 129 1.71 12.14 12.07
C GLU A 129 2.19 12.64 10.70
N THR A 130 3.50 12.85 10.55
CA THR A 130 4.06 13.37 9.30
C THR A 130 4.73 12.24 8.51
N PRO A 131 4.31 11.98 7.26
CA PRO A 131 5.03 11.08 6.37
C PRO A 131 6.46 11.55 6.11
N LEU A 132 7.39 10.60 5.97
CA LEU A 132 8.72 10.86 5.47
C LEU A 132 8.70 10.81 3.93
N PHE A 133 9.19 11.85 3.29
CA PHE A 133 9.35 11.91 1.84
C PHE A 133 10.80 11.60 1.47
N ALA A 134 10.98 10.63 0.58
CA ALA A 134 12.29 10.12 0.20
C ALA A 134 12.48 10.20 -1.31
N ASP A 135 13.68 10.58 -1.75
CA ASP A 135 14.04 10.55 -3.16
C ASP A 135 14.04 9.09 -3.68
N SER A 136 13.12 8.77 -4.60
CA SER A 136 13.01 7.45 -5.21
C SER A 136 14.21 7.05 -6.08
N GLN A 137 15.04 8.00 -6.52
CA GLN A 137 16.31 7.69 -7.19
C GLN A 137 17.34 7.10 -6.22
N LEU A 138 17.21 7.44 -4.93
CA LEU A 138 18.14 7.05 -3.88
C LEU A 138 17.59 5.94 -2.97
N THR A 139 16.30 5.60 -3.08
CA THR A 139 15.64 4.63 -2.18
C THR A 139 15.00 3.45 -2.90
N SER A 140 15.65 2.28 -2.82
CA SER A 140 15.19 1.06 -3.50
C SER A 140 13.84 0.53 -2.97
N LEU A 141 13.49 0.78 -1.70
CA LEU A 141 12.23 0.28 -1.13
C LEU A 141 10.97 0.92 -1.73
N VAL A 142 11.04 2.20 -2.09
CA VAL A 142 9.96 2.90 -2.80
C VAL A 142 9.72 2.24 -4.16
N GLN A 143 10.79 1.93 -4.89
CA GLN A 143 10.71 1.22 -6.17
C GLN A 143 10.17 -0.22 -6.01
N VAL A 144 10.53 -0.92 -4.93
CA VAL A 144 9.97 -2.25 -4.63
C VAL A 144 8.46 -2.17 -4.41
N ALA A 145 7.98 -1.13 -3.74
CA ALA A 145 6.56 -0.90 -3.59
C ALA A 145 5.86 -0.60 -4.92
N ASP A 146 6.51 0.11 -5.85
CA ASP A 146 5.99 0.31 -7.20
C ASP A 146 5.77 -1.01 -7.94
N VAL A 147 6.69 -1.97 -7.80
CA VAL A 147 6.52 -3.30 -8.38
C VAL A 147 5.32 -4.02 -7.78
N CYS A 148 5.11 -3.90 -6.47
CA CYS A 148 3.96 -4.49 -5.79
C CYS A 148 2.63 -3.87 -6.25
N ALA A 149 2.59 -2.54 -6.32
CA ALA A 149 1.43 -1.78 -6.82
C ALA A 149 1.16 -2.10 -8.30
N TYR A 150 2.21 -2.21 -9.11
CA TYR A 150 2.12 -2.62 -10.51
C TYR A 150 1.48 -4.00 -10.65
N ALA A 151 1.99 -5.00 -9.94
CA ALA A 151 1.47 -6.36 -9.99
C ALA A 151 -0.01 -6.43 -9.57
N ALA A 152 -0.38 -5.75 -8.47
CA ALA A 152 -1.76 -5.65 -8.01
C ALA A 152 -2.68 -4.97 -9.03
N ARG A 153 -2.23 -3.88 -9.66
CA ARG A 153 -2.97 -3.19 -10.71
C ARG A 153 -3.17 -4.08 -11.94
N ARG A 154 -2.11 -4.73 -12.44
CA ARG A 154 -2.19 -5.60 -13.63
C ARG A 154 -3.13 -6.78 -13.41
N PHE A 155 -3.11 -7.36 -12.20
CA PHE A 155 -4.07 -8.38 -11.81
C PHE A 155 -5.52 -7.85 -11.84
N CYS A 156 -5.81 -6.74 -11.16
CA CYS A 156 -7.17 -6.21 -11.07
C CYS A 156 -7.72 -5.69 -12.41
N GLU A 157 -6.88 -5.07 -13.24
CA GLU A 157 -7.30 -4.44 -14.50
C GLU A 157 -7.31 -5.41 -15.68
N LYS A 158 -6.36 -6.35 -15.74
CA LYS A 158 -6.10 -7.20 -16.90
C LYS A 158 -6.18 -8.70 -16.62
N GLY A 159 -6.32 -9.11 -15.36
CA GLY A 159 -6.30 -10.53 -14.98
C GLY A 159 -4.91 -11.16 -15.05
N GLU A 160 -3.86 -10.36 -15.20
CA GLU A 160 -2.48 -10.83 -15.25
C GLU A 160 -2.01 -11.26 -13.85
N ALA A 161 -1.96 -12.57 -13.62
CA ALA A 161 -1.74 -13.13 -12.28
C ALA A 161 -0.28 -13.47 -11.96
N GLU A 162 0.61 -13.54 -12.94
CA GLU A 162 1.98 -14.05 -12.74
C GLU A 162 2.75 -13.30 -11.64
N LEU A 163 2.96 -11.99 -11.81
CA LEU A 163 3.64 -11.16 -10.80
C LEU A 163 2.84 -11.05 -9.50
N PHE A 164 1.52 -11.00 -9.60
CA PHE A 164 0.66 -10.86 -8.44
C PHE A 164 0.72 -12.08 -7.52
N ASN A 165 0.74 -13.28 -8.09
CA ASN A 165 0.80 -14.52 -7.33
C ASN A 165 2.11 -14.67 -6.56
N LEU A 166 3.21 -14.08 -7.05
CA LEU A 166 4.50 -14.05 -6.34
C LEU A 166 4.42 -13.25 -5.03
N ILE A 167 3.74 -12.09 -5.06
CA ILE A 167 3.61 -11.22 -3.88
C ILE A 167 2.36 -11.52 -3.04
N PHE A 168 1.40 -12.27 -3.58
CA PHE A 168 0.11 -12.52 -2.94
C PHE A 168 0.20 -13.05 -1.50
N PRO A 169 1.12 -13.99 -1.18
CA PRO A 169 1.29 -14.48 0.19
C PRO A 169 1.73 -13.44 1.21
N ARG A 170 2.15 -12.23 0.77
CA ARG A 170 2.60 -11.15 1.67
C ARG A 170 1.48 -10.17 2.01
N PHE A 171 0.35 -10.18 1.31
CA PHE A 171 -0.79 -9.38 1.75
C PHE A 171 -1.27 -9.82 3.13
N HIS A 172 -1.50 -8.84 4.00
CA HIS A 172 -1.88 -9.12 5.39
C HIS A 172 -3.19 -9.93 5.47
N GLN A 173 -3.19 -10.93 6.34
CA GLN A 173 -4.33 -11.81 6.61
C GLN A 173 -4.66 -11.73 8.10
N ALA A 174 -5.95 -11.63 8.41
CA ALA A 174 -6.49 -11.72 9.76
C ALA A 174 -7.26 -13.04 9.87
N GLY A 175 -6.62 -14.06 10.44
CA GLY A 175 -7.10 -15.44 10.37
C GLY A 175 -7.14 -15.93 8.91
N THR A 176 -8.31 -16.36 8.45
CA THR A 176 -8.52 -16.83 7.06
C THR A 176 -8.85 -15.71 6.07
N ARG A 177 -9.13 -14.50 6.57
CA ARG A 177 -9.60 -13.36 5.79
C ARG A 177 -8.44 -12.53 5.26
N LEU A 178 -8.46 -12.22 3.97
CA LEU A 178 -7.50 -11.35 3.31
C LEU A 178 -7.88 -9.88 3.58
N VAL A 179 -7.16 -9.23 4.49
CA VAL A 179 -7.47 -7.86 4.92
C VAL A 179 -6.48 -6.81 4.42
N GLY A 180 -5.32 -7.25 3.92
CA GLY A 180 -4.25 -6.39 3.42
C GLY A 180 -4.55 -5.78 2.06
N VAL A 181 -5.43 -6.38 1.24
CA VAL A 181 -5.76 -5.84 -0.07
C VAL A 181 -7.25 -5.86 -0.33
N ARG A 182 -7.75 -4.81 -0.98
CA ARG A 182 -9.13 -4.72 -1.46
C ARG A 182 -9.16 -4.40 -2.94
N HIS A 183 -10.10 -5.03 -3.65
CA HIS A 183 -10.44 -4.69 -5.03
C HIS A 183 -11.86 -4.10 -5.04
N TYR A 184 -11.94 -2.77 -5.11
CA TYR A 184 -13.20 -2.05 -5.14
C TYR A 184 -13.78 -2.00 -6.55
N THR A 185 -14.90 -2.69 -6.73
CA THR A 185 -15.64 -2.79 -8.01
C THR A 185 -17.01 -2.11 -7.95
N GLY A 186 -17.26 -1.28 -6.94
CA GLY A 186 -18.58 -0.69 -6.67
C GLY A 186 -19.63 -1.78 -6.42
N ARG A 187 -20.72 -1.75 -7.19
CA ARG A 187 -21.80 -2.75 -7.12
C ARG A 187 -21.56 -3.99 -7.98
N ARG A 188 -20.53 -3.98 -8.83
CA ARG A 188 -20.23 -5.09 -9.73
C ARG A 188 -19.65 -6.24 -8.94
N GLN A 189 -20.25 -7.42 -9.08
CA GLN A 189 -19.70 -8.65 -8.50
C GLN A 189 -18.36 -8.99 -9.16
N CYS A 190 -17.40 -9.41 -8.36
CA CYS A 190 -16.08 -9.83 -8.82
C CYS A 190 -15.67 -11.10 -8.09
N THR A 191 -15.21 -12.08 -8.86
CA THR A 191 -14.81 -13.41 -8.37
C THR A 191 -13.29 -13.59 -8.40
N CYS A 192 -12.51 -12.50 -8.44
CA CYS A 192 -11.06 -12.61 -8.36
C CYS A 192 -10.63 -13.06 -6.95
N GLN A 193 -9.42 -13.60 -6.83
CA GLN A 193 -8.91 -14.14 -5.56
C GLN A 193 -8.85 -13.12 -4.42
N ILE A 194 -8.79 -11.82 -4.73
CA ILE A 194 -8.93 -10.75 -3.73
C ILE A 194 -10.37 -10.72 -3.21
N CYS A 195 -11.35 -10.50 -4.09
CA CYS A 195 -12.76 -10.34 -3.71
C CYS A 195 -13.36 -11.60 -3.07
N LEU A 196 -12.92 -12.80 -3.47
CA LEU A 196 -13.38 -14.04 -2.87
C LEU A 196 -12.86 -14.27 -1.44
N ARG A 197 -11.74 -13.63 -1.07
CA ARG A 197 -11.08 -13.82 0.23
C ARG A 197 -11.18 -12.59 1.15
N HIS A 198 -11.72 -11.47 0.67
CA HIS A 198 -11.80 -10.18 1.37
C HIS A 198 -12.86 -10.13 2.46
#